data_AF-A0A3B9G1U7-F1
#
_entry.id   AF-A0A3B9G1U7-F1
#
_cell.length_a   1.000
_cell.length_b   1.000
_cell.length_c   1.000
_cell.angle_alpha   90.00
_cell.angle_beta   90.00
_cell.angle_gamma   90.00
#
_symmetry.space_group_name_H-M   'P 1'
#
loop_
_entity.id
_entity.type
_entity.pdbx_description
1 polymer ?
#
loop_
_entity_poly.entity_id
_entity_poly.type
_entity_poly.pdbx_seq_one_letter_code
_entity_poly.pdbx_strand_id
1 'polypeptide(L)'
;MKNFFSKLFDQKHRSRTVSYLLVVIAFIVLQLMSSTGNLSSLLKSLLVPVCCYIVAAIGLNLNVGFSGELNLGQAGFMSVGAFTGICVSGILASSIPNAVLRLVIAIIAGALIAAIMGYIIGIPVLKLQGDYLAIVTLAFGQIIKSIITNMYLGFDE
;
A
#
# COMPACT_ATOMS: atom_id res chain seq x y z
N MET A 1 -1.21 -26.20 25.29
CA MET A 1 -1.28 -24.73 25.05
C MET A 1 -0.17 -23.91 25.74
N LYS A 2 0.39 -24.28 26.91
CA LYS A 2 1.44 -23.50 27.60
C LYS A 2 2.76 -23.30 26.81
N ASN A 3 3.10 -24.22 25.90
CA ASN A 3 4.38 -24.14 25.17
C ASN A 3 4.43 -23.06 24.07
N PHE A 4 3.27 -22.62 23.53
CA PHE A 4 3.23 -21.60 22.48
C PHE A 4 3.59 -20.20 23.00
N PHE A 5 3.06 -19.85 24.18
CA PHE A 5 3.36 -18.56 24.83
C PHE A 5 4.83 -18.46 25.29
N SER A 6 5.42 -19.58 25.73
CA SER A 6 6.84 -19.61 26.13
C SER A 6 7.81 -19.44 24.95
N LYS A 7 7.49 -20.01 23.78
CA LYS A 7 8.27 -19.81 22.55
C LYS A 7 8.17 -18.40 22.00
N LEU A 8 7.06 -17.71 22.26
CA LEU A 8 6.84 -16.31 21.84
C LEU A 8 7.81 -15.33 22.53
N PHE A 9 8.34 -15.71 23.70
CA PHE A 9 9.20 -14.90 24.58
C PHE A 9 10.69 -15.29 24.55
N ASP A 10 11.10 -16.15 23.62
CA ASP A 10 12.49 -16.54 23.41
C ASP A 10 13.36 -15.30 23.03
N GLN A 11 14.54 -15.15 23.63
CA GLN A 11 15.41 -13.97 23.55
C GLN A 11 15.78 -13.59 22.11
N LYS A 12 15.83 -14.58 21.21
CA LYS A 12 16.12 -14.42 19.78
C LYS A 12 14.93 -13.90 18.94
N HIS A 13 13.69 -14.13 19.38
CA HIS A 13 12.46 -13.74 18.68
C HIS A 13 11.68 -12.60 19.37
N ARG A 14 12.03 -12.26 20.61
CA ARG A 14 11.37 -11.25 21.45
C ARG A 14 11.20 -9.90 20.73
N SER A 15 12.21 -9.42 20.01
CA SER A 15 12.11 -8.13 19.32
C SER A 15 11.04 -8.12 18.22
N ARG A 16 10.94 -9.20 17.42
CA ARG A 16 9.94 -9.29 16.34
C ARG A 16 8.53 -9.43 16.89
N THR A 17 8.37 -10.28 17.90
CA THR A 17 7.10 -10.46 18.61
C THR A 17 6.62 -9.14 19.21
N VAL A 18 7.51 -8.39 19.87
CA VAL A 18 7.17 -7.09 20.46
C VAL A 18 6.73 -6.08 19.40
N SER A 19 7.42 -6.02 18.24
CA SER A 19 7.01 -5.13 17.13
C SER A 19 5.63 -5.47 16.59
N TYR A 20 5.31 -6.74 16.33
CA TYR A 20 3.97 -7.13 15.86
C TYR A 20 2.88 -6.83 16.89
N LEU A 21 3.16 -7.09 18.18
CA LEU A 21 2.23 -6.84 19.27
C LEU A 21 1.94 -5.34 19.42
N LEU A 22 2.96 -4.49 19.29
CA LEU A 22 2.81 -3.03 19.29
C LEU A 22 1.91 -2.55 18.15
N VAL A 23 2.09 -3.05 16.92
CA VAL A 23 1.25 -2.68 15.77
C VAL A 23 -0.21 -3.08 16.00
N VAL A 24 -0.46 -4.28 16.53
CA VAL A 24 -1.83 -4.75 16.83
C VAL A 24 -2.48 -3.90 17.92
N ILE A 25 -1.74 -3.55 18.98
CA ILE A 25 -2.24 -2.64 20.02
C ILE A 25 -2.57 -1.27 19.44
N ALA A 26 -1.68 -0.70 18.63
CA ALA A 26 -1.90 0.60 18.00
C ALA A 26 -3.16 0.60 17.12
N PHE A 27 -3.38 -0.47 16.35
CA PHE A 27 -4.59 -0.64 15.54
C PHE A 27 -5.86 -0.70 16.40
N ILE A 28 -5.86 -1.46 17.49
CA ILE A 28 -7.00 -1.57 18.42
C ILE A 28 -7.31 -0.21 19.07
N VAL A 29 -6.28 0.51 19.53
CA VAL A 29 -6.45 1.84 20.14
C VAL A 29 -7.07 2.81 19.15
N LEU A 30 -6.58 2.86 17.91
CA LEU A 30 -7.14 3.71 16.86
C LEU A 30 -8.59 3.34 16.53
N GLN A 31 -8.91 2.05 16.47
CA GLN A 31 -10.26 1.57 16.21
C GLN A 31 -11.24 1.95 17.32
N LEU A 32 -10.82 1.83 18.58
CA LEU A 32 -11.60 2.26 19.74
C LEU A 32 -11.81 3.77 19.74
N MET A 33 -10.75 4.56 19.50
CA MET A 33 -10.86 6.01 19.37
C MET A 33 -11.81 6.42 18.23
N SER A 34 -11.81 5.65 17.12
CA SER A 34 -12.74 5.85 16.00
C SER A 34 -14.18 5.53 16.37
N SER A 35 -14.41 4.51 17.20
CA SER A 35 -15.75 4.13 17.66
C SER A 35 -16.30 5.05 18.74
N THR A 36 -15.44 5.64 19.58
CA THR A 36 -15.84 6.57 20.66
C THR A 36 -16.16 7.98 20.13
N GLY A 37 -15.94 8.26 18.84
CA GLY A 37 -16.27 9.55 18.22
C GLY A 37 -15.37 10.71 18.62
N ASN A 38 -14.35 10.47 19.46
CA ASN A 38 -13.46 11.48 20.03
C ASN A 38 -12.29 11.88 19.10
N LEU A 39 -12.43 11.62 17.80
CA LEU A 39 -11.40 11.85 16.79
C LEU A 39 -11.66 13.18 16.09
N SER A 40 -10.76 14.15 16.33
CA SER A 40 -10.74 15.41 15.60
C SER A 40 -10.70 15.16 14.09
N SER A 41 -11.47 15.94 13.32
CA SER A 41 -11.55 15.83 11.86
C SER A 41 -10.16 15.92 11.19
N LEU A 42 -9.24 16.69 11.77
CA LEU A 42 -7.85 16.77 11.33
C LEU A 42 -7.14 15.41 11.40
N LEU A 43 -7.31 14.69 12.51
CA LEU A 43 -6.61 13.42 12.73
C LEU A 43 -7.16 12.32 11.81
N LYS A 44 -8.46 12.34 11.50
CA LYS A 44 -9.06 11.43 10.50
C LYS A 44 -8.50 11.66 9.10
N SER A 45 -8.38 12.91 8.67
CA SER A 45 -7.83 13.24 7.35
C SER A 45 -6.34 12.92 7.22
N LEU A 46 -5.58 13.01 8.31
CA LEU A 46 -4.16 12.66 8.33
C LEU A 46 -3.91 11.15 8.42
N LEU A 47 -4.86 10.37 8.93
CA LEU A 47 -4.69 8.92 9.11
C LEU A 47 -4.49 8.18 7.78
N VAL A 48 -5.22 8.59 6.74
CA VAL A 48 -5.12 8.01 5.38
C VAL A 48 -3.72 8.20 4.77
N PRO A 49 -3.19 9.44 4.64
CA PRO A 49 -1.84 9.64 4.10
C PRO A 49 -0.75 9.05 5.00
N VAL A 50 -0.93 9.00 6.32
CA VAL A 50 0.02 8.31 7.21
C VAL A 50 0.10 6.82 6.87
N CYS A 51 -1.03 6.13 6.72
CA CYS A 51 -1.05 4.73 6.29
C CYS A 51 -0.41 4.54 4.91
N CYS A 52 -0.69 5.45 3.97
CA CYS A 52 -0.08 5.47 2.64
C CYS A 52 1.45 5.56 2.72
N TYR A 53 1.99 6.50 3.51
CA TYR A 53 3.43 6.66 3.69
C TYR A 53 4.09 5.50 4.43
N ILE A 54 3.41 4.85 5.38
CA ILE A 54 3.92 3.64 6.04
C ILE A 54 4.11 2.52 5.01
N VAL A 55 3.10 2.27 4.16
CA VAL A 55 3.20 1.26 3.09
C VAL A 55 4.30 1.63 2.10
N ALA A 56 4.40 2.90 1.71
CA ALA A 56 5.45 3.39 0.83
C ALA A 56 6.85 3.17 1.43
N ALA A 57 7.06 3.52 2.70
CA ALA A 57 8.31 3.36 3.42
C ALA A 57 8.73 1.89 3.56
N ILE A 58 7.78 1.00 3.85
CA ILE A 58 8.05 -0.45 3.91
C ILE A 58 8.49 -0.97 2.54
N GLY A 59 7.78 -0.60 1.46
CA GLY A 59 8.16 -1.00 0.11
C GLY A 59 9.52 -0.45 -0.32
N LEU A 60 9.84 0.79 0.05
CA LEU A 60 11.13 1.39 -0.24
C LEU A 60 12.26 0.70 0.53
N ASN A 61 12.02 0.37 1.80
CA ASN A 61 12.96 -0.39 2.62
C ASN A 61 13.20 -1.81 2.05
N LEU A 62 12.18 -2.43 1.44
CA LEU A 62 12.35 -3.71 0.75
C LEU A 62 13.27 -3.58 -0.47
N ASN A 63 13.04 -2.59 -1.34
CA ASN A 63 13.86 -2.43 -2.55
C ASN A 63 15.27 -1.92 -2.26
N VAL A 64 15.38 -0.77 -1.59
CA VAL A 64 16.67 -0.12 -1.36
C VAL A 64 17.45 -0.81 -0.24
N GLY A 65 16.76 -1.25 0.81
CA GLY A 65 17.40 -1.86 1.97
C GLY A 65 17.89 -3.29 1.73
N PHE A 66 17.15 -4.11 0.98
CA PHE A 66 17.53 -5.51 0.72
C PHE A 66 18.18 -5.72 -0.65
N SER A 67 17.63 -5.14 -1.73
CA SER A 67 18.17 -5.34 -3.09
C SER A 67 19.29 -4.36 -3.43
N GLY A 68 19.39 -3.22 -2.72
CA GLY A 68 20.44 -2.21 -2.96
C GLY A 68 20.24 -1.37 -4.23
N GLU A 69 19.16 -1.58 -4.97
CA GLU A 69 18.84 -0.84 -6.19
C GLU A 69 17.82 0.27 -5.92
N LEU A 70 18.08 1.46 -6.48
CA LEU A 70 17.17 2.60 -6.39
C LEU A 70 16.01 2.44 -7.38
N ASN A 71 14.88 1.92 -6.91
CA ASN A 71 13.63 1.86 -7.67
C ASN A 71 12.70 3.01 -7.27
N LEU A 72 12.59 4.02 -8.15
CA LEU A 72 11.79 5.22 -7.93
C LEU A 72 10.38 5.12 -8.54
N GLY A 73 10.06 3.99 -9.19
CA GLY A 73 8.80 3.72 -9.87
C GLY A 73 7.70 3.17 -8.96
N GLN A 74 8.02 2.91 -7.68
CA GLN A 74 7.08 2.37 -6.69
C GLN A 74 5.79 3.20 -6.58
N ALA A 75 5.90 4.54 -6.64
CA ALA A 75 4.75 5.44 -6.59
C ALA A 75 3.79 5.24 -7.77
N GLY A 76 4.32 4.87 -8.96
CA GLY A 76 3.51 4.56 -10.13
C GLY A 76 2.64 3.32 -9.93
N PHE A 77 3.23 2.22 -9.45
CA PHE A 77 2.49 0.99 -9.15
C PHE A 77 1.48 1.18 -8.03
N MET A 78 1.84 1.96 -7.01
CA MET A 78 0.93 2.33 -5.93
C MET A 78 -0.28 3.11 -6.46
N SER A 79 -0.07 4.04 -7.40
CA SER A 79 -1.14 4.85 -7.99
C SER A 79 -2.09 4.01 -8.84
N VAL A 80 -1.56 3.08 -9.64
CA VAL A 80 -2.36 2.14 -10.44
C VAL A 80 -3.25 1.27 -9.54
N GLY A 81 -2.67 0.65 -8.49
CA GLY A 81 -3.43 -0.19 -7.56
C GLY A 81 -4.49 0.59 -6.78
N ALA A 82 -4.17 1.82 -6.33
CA ALA A 82 -5.11 2.68 -5.62
C ALA A 82 -6.28 3.11 -6.52
N PHE A 83 -6.01 3.52 -7.76
CA PHE A 83 -7.04 3.90 -8.73
C PHE A 83 -8.00 2.73 -9.01
N THR A 84 -7.45 1.54 -9.32
CA THR A 84 -8.26 0.34 -9.50
C THR A 84 -9.09 0.00 -8.27
N GLY A 85 -8.50 0.04 -7.08
CA GLY A 85 -9.21 -0.26 -5.83
C GLY A 85 -10.40 0.67 -5.59
N ILE A 86 -10.24 1.97 -5.88
CA ILE A 86 -11.31 2.97 -5.77
C ILE A 86 -12.41 2.69 -6.80
N CYS A 87 -12.07 2.44 -8.06
CA CYS A 87 -13.05 2.11 -9.11
C CYS A 87 -13.86 0.86 -8.75
N VAL A 88 -13.20 -0.22 -8.33
CA VAL A 88 -13.86 -1.47 -7.93
C VAL A 88 -14.73 -1.25 -6.70
N SER A 89 -14.24 -0.54 -5.69
CA SER A 89 -15.03 -0.20 -4.50
C SER A 89 -16.23 0.70 -4.82
N GLY A 90 -16.12 1.59 -5.81
CA GLY A 90 -17.21 2.45 -6.27
C GLY A 90 -18.31 1.67 -6.99
N ILE A 91 -17.94 0.79 -7.94
CA ILE A 91 -18.88 -0.06 -8.68
C ILE A 91 -19.61 -1.02 -7.73
N LEU A 92 -18.88 -1.60 -6.77
CA LEU A 92 -19.41 -2.59 -5.84
C LEU A 92 -20.17 -1.98 -4.66
N ALA A 93 -20.27 -0.64 -4.60
CA ALA A 93 -20.91 0.06 -3.51
C ALA A 93 -22.42 -0.23 -3.40
N SER A 94 -23.08 -0.43 -4.55
CA SER A 94 -24.51 -0.74 -4.62
C SER A 94 -24.83 -2.22 -4.34
N SER A 95 -23.91 -3.14 -4.64
CA SER A 95 -24.15 -4.58 -4.55
C SER A 95 -23.72 -5.21 -3.21
N ILE A 96 -22.71 -4.66 -2.52
CA ILE A 96 -22.17 -5.25 -1.27
C ILE A 96 -22.16 -4.21 -0.15
N PRO A 97 -23.12 -4.26 0.81
CA PRO A 97 -23.18 -3.31 1.93
C PRO A 97 -22.07 -3.52 2.98
N ASN A 98 -21.44 -4.71 3.03
CA ASN A 98 -20.35 -4.98 3.97
C ASN A 98 -19.05 -4.27 3.56
N ALA A 99 -18.67 -3.25 4.34
CA ALA A 99 -17.48 -2.42 4.10
C ALA A 99 -16.16 -3.23 4.07
N VAL A 100 -16.01 -4.20 4.98
CA VAL A 100 -14.80 -5.02 5.07
C VAL A 100 -14.65 -5.93 3.85
N LEU A 101 -15.74 -6.58 3.41
CA LEU A 101 -15.71 -7.46 2.25
C LEU A 101 -15.39 -6.69 0.96
N ARG A 102 -15.99 -5.50 0.81
CA ARG A 102 -15.71 -4.59 -0.30
C ARG A 102 -14.24 -4.18 -0.35
N LEU A 103 -13.66 -3.83 0.81
CA LEU A 103 -12.25 -3.47 0.92
C LEU A 103 -11.32 -4.63 0.55
N VAL A 104 -11.61 -5.84 1.00
CA VAL A 104 -10.78 -7.02 0.66
C VAL A 104 -10.80 -7.27 -0.85
N ILE A 105 -11.97 -7.21 -1.49
CA ILE A 105 -12.10 -7.37 -2.94
C ILE A 105 -11.35 -6.25 -3.69
N ALA A 106 -11.47 -5.00 -3.23
CA ALA A 106 -10.77 -3.86 -3.82
C ALA A 106 -9.24 -4.01 -3.72
N ILE A 107 -8.72 -4.48 -2.59
CA ILE A 107 -7.29 -4.76 -2.40
C ILE A 107 -6.82 -5.86 -3.35
N ILE A 108 -7.55 -6.97 -3.45
CA ILE A 108 -7.18 -8.08 -4.32
C ILE A 108 -7.18 -7.64 -5.79
N ALA A 109 -8.23 -6.94 -6.23
CA ALA A 109 -8.34 -6.45 -7.59
C ALA A 109 -7.22 -5.43 -7.93
N GLY A 110 -6.97 -4.48 -7.02
CA GLY A 110 -5.88 -3.52 -7.16
C GLY A 110 -4.50 -4.19 -7.19
N ALA A 111 -4.28 -5.20 -6.35
CA ALA A 111 -3.03 -5.98 -6.33
C ALA A 111 -2.82 -6.77 -7.63
N LEU A 112 -3.87 -7.40 -8.16
CA LEU A 112 -3.80 -8.13 -9.44
C LEU A 112 -3.44 -7.19 -10.59
N ILE A 113 -4.08 -6.03 -10.67
CA ILE A 113 -3.83 -5.08 -11.77
C ILE A 113 -2.46 -4.42 -11.64
N ALA A 114 -2.03 -4.09 -10.42
CA ALA A 114 -0.66 -3.65 -10.17
C ALA A 114 0.37 -4.73 -10.53
N ALA A 115 0.09 -6.02 -10.25
CA ALA A 115 0.96 -7.13 -10.60
C ALA A 115 1.05 -7.34 -12.12
N ILE A 116 -0.07 -7.23 -12.84
CA ILE A 116 -0.09 -7.31 -14.31
C ILE A 116 0.75 -6.19 -14.92
N MET A 117 0.58 -4.95 -14.44
CA MET A 117 1.41 -3.82 -14.89
C MET A 117 2.88 -4.02 -14.53
N GLY A 118 3.16 -4.49 -13.31
CA GLY A 118 4.50 -4.84 -12.86
C GLY A 118 5.15 -5.91 -13.73
N TYR A 119 4.38 -6.89 -14.21
CA TYR A 119 4.88 -7.93 -15.11
C TYR A 119 5.23 -7.35 -16.49
N ILE A 120 4.32 -6.56 -17.09
CA ILE A 120 4.52 -5.94 -18.40
C ILE A 120 5.76 -5.04 -18.40
N ILE A 121 5.92 -4.23 -17.36
CA ILE A 121 7.02 -3.27 -17.22
C ILE A 121 8.29 -3.95 -16.70
N GLY A 122 8.16 -5.01 -15.91
CA GLY A 122 9.29 -5.75 -15.35
C GLY A 122 10.15 -6.39 -16.44
N ILE A 123 9.55 -6.94 -17.49
CA ILE A 123 10.27 -7.61 -18.59
C ILE A 123 11.34 -6.72 -19.25
N PRO A 124 11.04 -5.48 -19.70
CA PRO A 124 12.06 -4.59 -20.25
C PRO A 124 13.03 -4.06 -19.17
N VAL A 125 12.54 -3.85 -17.94
CA VAL A 125 13.32 -3.26 -16.85
C VAL A 125 14.41 -4.20 -16.33
N LEU A 126 14.15 -5.52 -16.29
CA LEU A 126 15.11 -6.54 -15.86
C LEU A 126 16.37 -6.63 -16.75
N LYS A 127 16.35 -6.01 -17.94
CA LYS A 127 17.50 -5.97 -18.85
C LYS A 127 18.48 -4.82 -18.53
N LEU A 128 18.12 -3.93 -17.63
CA LEU A 128 18.89 -2.74 -17.25
C LEU A 128 19.52 -2.95 -15.88
N GLN A 129 20.67 -2.34 -15.63
CA GLN A 129 21.40 -2.45 -14.37
C GLN A 129 21.77 -1.07 -13.84
N GLY A 130 21.82 -0.93 -12.50
CA GLY A 130 22.32 0.26 -11.82
C GLY A 130 21.59 1.54 -12.18
N ASP A 131 22.31 2.53 -12.70
CA ASP A 131 21.78 3.88 -12.97
C ASP A 131 20.69 3.89 -14.05
N TYR A 132 20.79 2.99 -15.04
CA TYR A 132 19.77 2.87 -16.09
C TYR A 132 18.42 2.39 -15.53
N LEU A 133 18.46 1.52 -14.52
CA LEU A 133 17.27 1.06 -13.82
C LEU A 133 16.59 2.23 -13.07
N ALA A 134 17.38 3.07 -12.39
CA ALA A 134 16.87 4.23 -11.68
C ALA A 134 16.22 5.26 -12.63
N ILE A 135 16.85 5.55 -13.77
CA ILE A 135 16.32 6.50 -14.77
C ILE A 135 14.99 6.00 -15.34
N VAL A 136 14.89 4.72 -15.71
CA VAL A 136 13.66 4.16 -16.29
C VAL A 136 12.53 4.12 -15.27
N THR A 137 12.82 3.81 -14.01
CA THR A 137 11.78 3.80 -12.96
C THR A 137 11.27 5.21 -12.63
N LEU A 138 12.12 6.24 -12.70
CA LEU A 138 11.68 7.65 -12.65
C LEU A 138 10.80 8.04 -13.83
N ALA A 139 11.23 7.68 -15.05
CA ALA A 139 10.46 7.95 -16.26
C ALA A 139 9.06 7.31 -16.18
N PHE A 140 8.98 6.06 -15.71
CA PHE A 140 7.71 5.38 -15.47
C PHE A 140 6.81 6.14 -14.49
N GLY A 141 7.35 6.59 -13.35
CA GLY A 141 6.61 7.40 -12.39
C GLY A 141 6.06 8.70 -13.01
N GLN A 142 6.86 9.37 -13.85
CA GLN A 142 6.41 10.57 -14.57
C GLN A 142 5.35 10.26 -15.64
N ILE A 143 5.44 9.14 -16.34
CA ILE A 143 4.42 8.71 -17.31
C ILE A 143 3.09 8.48 -16.60
N ILE A 144 3.09 7.75 -15.48
CA ILE A 144 1.85 7.52 -14.69
C ILE A 144 1.27 8.84 -14.18
N LYS A 145 2.11 9.74 -13.66
CA LYS A 145 1.66 11.08 -13.25
C LYS A 145 1.02 11.84 -14.41
N SER A 146 1.66 11.83 -15.58
CA SER A 146 1.15 12.48 -16.78
C SER A 146 -0.19 11.89 -17.22
N ILE A 147 -0.34 10.56 -17.19
CA ILE A 147 -1.59 9.88 -17.50
C ILE A 147 -2.67 10.32 -16.51
N ILE A 148 -2.43 10.27 -15.21
CA ILE A 148 -3.44 10.63 -14.20
C ILE A 148 -3.84 12.11 -14.32
N THR A 149 -2.89 13.01 -14.59
CA THR A 149 -3.18 14.44 -14.72
C THR A 149 -3.89 14.79 -16.04
N ASN A 150 -3.57 14.11 -17.14
CA ASN A 150 -4.17 14.39 -18.46
C ASN A 150 -5.43 13.56 -18.74
N MET A 151 -5.68 12.50 -17.98
CA MET A 151 -6.88 11.68 -18.09
C MET A 151 -8.06 12.47 -17.54
N TYR A 152 -8.67 13.26 -18.43
CA TYR A 152 -9.98 13.89 -18.21
C TYR A 152 -11.05 12.79 -18.11
N LEU A 153 -11.31 12.33 -16.88
CA LEU A 153 -12.36 11.35 -16.56
C LEU A 153 -13.71 11.99 -16.20
N GLY A 154 -13.83 13.33 -16.28
CA GLY A 154 -15.06 14.05 -15.96
C GLY A 154 -15.59 14.84 -17.15
N PHE A 155 -16.74 14.41 -17.69
CA PHE A 155 -17.76 15.36 -18.12
C PHE A 155 -18.42 15.83 -16.82
N ASP A 156 -18.26 17.11 -16.48
CA ASP A 156 -19.12 17.76 -15.48
C ASP A 156 -20.54 17.80 -16.10
N GLU A 157 -21.49 17.09 -15.50
CA GLU A 157 -22.91 17.44 -15.55
C GLU A 157 -23.33 18.04 -14.20
#